data_AF-A0A225MGF3-F1
#
_entry.id   AF-A0A225MGF3-F1
#
_cell.length_a   1.000
_cell.length_b   1.000
_cell.length_c   1.000
_cell.angle_alpha   90.00
_cell.angle_beta   90.00
_cell.angle_gamma   90.00
#
_symmetry.space_group_name_H-M   'P 1'
#
loop_
_entity.id
_entity.type
_entity.pdbx_description
1 polymer ?
#
loop_
_entity_poly.entity_id
_entity_poly.type
_entity_poly.pdbx_seq_one_letter_code
_entity_poly.pdbx_strand_id
1 'polypeptide(L)'
;MNKPLMLTVMIESEEGLANIEEIAATEGVDVISVGTSDLTGSMGVNGDFSHPRVTEAWQKIAAAAKRHGKGLRLGGVKKPDSVLIRTNSIGWNFVVERKYSTLKSAKDLRPPLHGGSRADGGEMERATTRLRSIVARSKLTMAPGVADAMAARVVAKEGYEALYMTGSGTAAVRIGLPDVGLLTMTEMVDNAERIADAAEIPLIADADTGYGNPLNVMRTVRAYERAGVAAIHIEDQEWPKRCGHFAGKALIPAEEMENKIKAAVDARHDSDFMIIARTDAYSVEGYDAALERAARYVEAGADVIFVEELRTVEQLAQVPQRFGVPALYNMGGSGKTPFLTAAEIEALGFRLVIYPNFIMRAAIAAMQNVLRELKSTGSLEEVLKNISGYDERHELLKLPEMIELQRKYGISAVRYGKGS
;
A
#
# COMPACT_ATOMS: atom_id res chain seq x y z
N MET A 1 29.34 -11.98 4.75
CA MET A 1 28.09 -12.33 4.05
C MET A 1 27.36 -13.36 4.90
N ASN A 2 26.15 -13.03 5.36
CA ASN A 2 25.32 -13.90 6.21
C ASN A 2 25.05 -15.24 5.50
N LYS A 3 24.88 -16.32 6.29
CA LYS A 3 24.62 -17.70 5.83
C LYS A 3 23.65 -17.76 4.64
N PRO A 4 23.85 -18.64 3.64
CA PRO A 4 22.99 -18.69 2.46
C PRO A 4 21.55 -19.00 2.90
N LEU A 5 20.62 -18.11 2.54
CA LEU A 5 19.19 -18.35 2.65
C LEU A 5 18.87 -19.60 1.81
N MET A 6 18.27 -20.62 2.42
CA MET A 6 17.86 -21.83 1.72
C MET A 6 16.45 -21.63 1.15
N LEU A 7 16.33 -21.53 -0.18
CA LEU A 7 15.04 -21.40 -0.85
C LEU A 7 14.39 -22.77 -1.01
N THR A 8 13.27 -22.98 -0.32
CA THR A 8 12.44 -24.17 -0.46
C THR A 8 11.18 -23.85 -1.24
N VAL A 9 10.93 -24.55 -2.34
CA VAL A 9 9.69 -24.45 -3.12
C VAL A 9 8.78 -25.62 -2.75
N MET A 10 7.53 -25.35 -2.37
CA MET A 10 6.56 -26.39 -2.01
C MET A 10 5.60 -26.67 -3.16
N ILE A 11 5.46 -27.94 -3.53
CA ILE A 11 4.54 -28.40 -4.57
C ILE A 11 3.22 -28.81 -3.91
N GLU A 12 2.17 -28.05 -4.21
CA GLU A 12 0.84 -28.14 -3.60
C GLU A 12 -0.29 -28.33 -4.62
N SER A 13 0.00 -28.37 -5.93
CA SER A 13 -1.01 -28.49 -6.99
C SER A 13 -0.59 -29.42 -8.13
N GLU A 14 -1.58 -29.93 -8.90
CA GLU A 14 -1.34 -30.69 -10.14
C GLU A 14 -0.57 -29.87 -11.18
N GLU A 15 -0.80 -28.56 -11.24
CA GLU A 15 -0.05 -27.64 -12.11
C GLU A 15 1.42 -27.54 -11.69
N GLY A 16 1.70 -27.40 -10.39
CA GLY A 16 3.07 -27.42 -9.88
C GLY A 16 3.77 -28.75 -10.15
N LEU A 17 3.03 -29.87 -10.11
CA LEU A 17 3.54 -31.18 -10.49
C LEU A 17 3.78 -31.31 -12.00
N ALA A 18 2.96 -30.70 -12.84
CA ALA A 18 3.15 -30.67 -14.29
C ALA A 18 4.47 -29.97 -14.64
N ASN A 19 4.77 -28.86 -13.96
CA ASN A 19 5.94 -27.99 -14.18
C ASN A 19 7.18 -28.35 -13.33
N ILE A 20 7.18 -29.52 -12.68
CA ILE A 20 8.18 -29.86 -11.66
C ILE A 20 9.62 -29.86 -12.16
N GLU A 21 9.86 -30.17 -13.43
CA GLU A 21 11.20 -30.15 -14.03
C GLU A 21 11.75 -28.73 -14.19
N GLU A 22 10.92 -27.78 -14.63
CA GLU A 22 11.30 -26.38 -14.78
C GLU A 22 11.52 -25.72 -13.42
N ILE A 23 10.64 -26.03 -12.46
CA ILE A 23 10.78 -25.60 -11.06
C ILE A 23 12.09 -26.14 -10.47
N ALA A 24 12.39 -27.42 -10.69
CA ALA A 24 13.62 -28.05 -10.20
C ALA A 24 14.88 -27.51 -10.89
N ALA A 25 14.81 -27.13 -12.17
CA ALA A 25 15.92 -26.55 -12.91
C ALA A 25 16.24 -25.10 -12.51
N THR A 26 15.32 -24.42 -11.81
CA THR A 26 15.46 -23.00 -11.46
C THR A 26 16.69 -22.76 -10.58
N GLU A 27 17.53 -21.82 -11.00
CA GLU A 27 18.72 -21.39 -10.24
C GLU A 27 18.28 -20.75 -8.91
N GLY A 28 19.02 -21.05 -7.84
CA GLY A 28 18.71 -20.54 -6.50
C GLY A 28 17.64 -21.34 -5.73
N VAL A 29 16.93 -22.29 -6.35
CA VAL A 29 16.12 -23.26 -5.59
C VAL A 29 17.07 -24.28 -4.96
N ASP A 30 16.99 -24.48 -3.64
CA ASP A 30 17.82 -25.42 -2.90
C ASP A 30 17.08 -26.71 -2.57
N VAL A 31 15.78 -26.60 -2.25
CA VAL A 31 14.95 -27.71 -1.76
C VAL A 31 13.59 -27.69 -2.44
N ILE A 32 13.13 -28.86 -2.88
CA ILE A 32 11.75 -29.10 -3.30
C ILE A 32 11.02 -29.79 -2.14
N SER A 33 9.92 -29.20 -1.68
CA SER A 33 9.07 -29.77 -0.63
C SER A 33 7.75 -30.24 -1.22
N VAL A 34 7.17 -31.30 -0.66
CA VAL A 34 5.81 -31.75 -1.01
C VAL A 34 4.84 -31.28 0.07
N GLY A 35 3.86 -30.45 -0.31
CA GLY A 35 2.73 -30.10 0.55
C GLY A 35 1.67 -31.19 0.44
N THR A 36 1.80 -32.23 1.27
CA THR A 36 1.07 -33.50 1.05
C THR A 36 -0.44 -33.33 1.05
N SER A 37 -1.00 -32.50 1.94
CA SER A 37 -2.46 -32.33 2.03
C SER A 37 -3.00 -31.58 0.81
N ASP A 38 -2.41 -30.44 0.47
CA ASP A 38 -2.87 -29.58 -0.62
C ASP A 38 -2.67 -30.25 -2.00
N LEU A 39 -1.56 -30.98 -2.19
CA LEU A 39 -1.33 -31.74 -3.41
C LEU A 39 -2.40 -32.83 -3.60
N THR A 40 -2.72 -33.61 -2.55
CA THR A 40 -3.84 -34.57 -2.63
C THR A 40 -5.19 -33.88 -2.84
N GLY A 41 -5.33 -32.67 -2.27
CA GLY A 41 -6.41 -31.72 -2.50
C GLY A 41 -6.67 -31.47 -3.97
N SER A 42 -5.63 -30.99 -4.65
CA SER A 42 -5.67 -30.64 -6.07
C SER A 42 -5.97 -31.84 -6.98
N MET A 43 -5.57 -33.04 -6.58
CA MET A 43 -5.77 -34.28 -7.34
C MET A 43 -7.17 -34.91 -7.16
N GLY A 44 -7.99 -34.37 -6.26
CA GLY A 44 -9.30 -34.91 -5.91
C GLY A 44 -9.24 -36.16 -5.01
N VAL A 45 -8.10 -36.44 -4.36
CA VAL A 45 -7.87 -37.61 -3.49
C VAL A 45 -7.52 -37.19 -2.07
N ASN A 46 -8.24 -36.20 -1.56
CA ASN A 46 -8.00 -35.46 -0.32
C ASN A 46 -7.58 -36.36 0.86
N GLY A 47 -6.30 -36.28 1.25
CA GLY A 47 -5.75 -37.00 2.39
C GLY A 47 -5.51 -38.50 2.19
N ASP A 48 -5.79 -39.05 1.01
CA ASP A 48 -5.44 -40.43 0.66
C ASP A 48 -4.01 -40.52 0.11
N PHE A 49 -3.04 -40.58 1.03
CA PHE A 49 -1.63 -40.74 0.68
C PHE A 49 -1.26 -42.12 0.12
N SER A 50 -2.21 -43.08 0.15
CA SER A 50 -1.98 -44.42 -0.38
C SER A 50 -2.34 -44.53 -1.85
N HIS A 51 -3.08 -43.55 -2.38
CA HIS A 51 -3.55 -43.53 -3.76
C HIS A 51 -2.40 -43.62 -4.78
N PRO A 52 -2.51 -44.44 -5.85
CA PRO A 52 -1.45 -44.61 -6.85
C PRO A 52 -0.95 -43.28 -7.45
N ARG A 53 -1.88 -42.39 -7.84
CA ARG A 53 -1.54 -41.05 -8.36
C ARG A 53 -0.66 -40.22 -7.41
N VAL A 54 -0.86 -40.34 -6.09
CA VAL A 54 -0.05 -39.61 -5.09
C VAL A 54 1.35 -40.22 -5.02
N THR A 55 1.45 -41.54 -5.10
CA THR A 55 2.73 -42.25 -5.16
C THR A 55 3.52 -41.86 -6.41
N GLU A 56 2.87 -41.85 -7.58
CA GLU A 56 3.46 -41.42 -8.85
C GLU A 56 3.91 -39.96 -8.81
N ALA A 57 3.08 -39.07 -8.24
CA ALA A 57 3.42 -37.67 -8.07
C ALA A 57 4.69 -37.48 -7.20
N TRP A 58 4.76 -38.16 -6.07
CA TRP A 58 5.93 -38.08 -5.18
C TRP A 58 7.19 -38.63 -5.85
N GLN A 59 7.07 -39.71 -6.62
CA GLN A 59 8.17 -40.26 -7.39
C GLN A 59 8.65 -39.28 -8.47
N LYS A 60 7.73 -38.64 -9.19
CA LYS A 60 8.05 -37.61 -10.20
C LYS A 60 8.78 -36.43 -9.57
N ILE A 61 8.30 -35.93 -8.42
CA ILE A 61 8.94 -34.83 -7.68
C ILE A 61 10.34 -35.24 -7.19
N ALA A 62 10.47 -36.45 -6.62
CA ALA A 62 11.76 -36.94 -6.14
C ALA A 62 12.78 -37.12 -7.28
N ALA A 63 12.35 -37.63 -8.43
CA ALA A 63 13.19 -37.79 -9.60
C ALA A 63 13.68 -36.45 -10.15
N ALA A 64 12.81 -35.45 -10.22
CA ALA A 64 13.17 -34.09 -10.64
C ALA A 64 14.16 -33.45 -9.65
N ALA A 65 13.88 -33.49 -8.34
CA ALA A 65 14.78 -32.96 -7.31
C ALA A 65 16.18 -33.59 -7.41
N LYS A 66 16.24 -34.92 -7.52
CA LYS A 66 17.51 -35.65 -7.65
C LYS A 66 18.27 -35.27 -8.92
N ARG A 67 17.58 -35.17 -10.06
CA ARG A 67 18.20 -34.84 -11.36
C ARG A 67 18.88 -33.47 -11.35
N HIS A 68 18.27 -32.51 -10.66
CA HIS A 68 18.76 -31.13 -10.59
C HIS A 68 19.58 -30.83 -9.32
N GLY A 69 19.97 -31.87 -8.57
CA GLY A 69 20.80 -31.73 -7.36
C GLY A 69 20.13 -30.97 -6.22
N LYS A 70 18.80 -30.96 -6.16
CA LYS A 70 18.01 -30.27 -5.13
C LYS A 70 17.75 -31.18 -3.92
N GLY A 71 17.71 -30.59 -2.73
CA GLY A 71 17.19 -31.25 -1.54
C GLY A 71 15.71 -31.59 -1.70
N LEU A 72 15.23 -32.60 -0.98
CA LEU A 72 13.85 -33.05 -1.06
C LEU A 72 13.25 -33.13 0.35
N ARG A 73 12.04 -32.59 0.54
CA ARG A 73 11.35 -32.54 1.83
C ARG A 73 9.89 -32.98 1.73
N LEU A 74 9.39 -33.70 2.72
CA LEU A 74 7.97 -34.08 2.83
C LEU A 74 7.35 -33.33 4.01
N GLY A 75 6.28 -32.57 3.79
CA GLY A 75 5.56 -31.88 4.86
C GLY A 75 4.25 -32.59 5.24
N GLY A 76 3.95 -32.70 6.53
CA GLY A 76 2.55 -32.84 7.00
C GLY A 76 1.93 -34.25 7.07
N VAL A 77 2.71 -35.33 7.09
CA VAL A 77 2.17 -36.70 7.15
C VAL A 77 1.65 -37.03 8.56
N LYS A 78 0.34 -37.35 8.69
CA LYS A 78 -0.35 -37.60 9.97
C LYS A 78 -0.10 -38.99 10.59
N LYS A 79 0.54 -39.93 9.88
CA LYS A 79 0.90 -41.28 10.36
C LYS A 79 2.30 -41.66 9.85
N PRO A 80 3.34 -41.59 10.71
CA PRO A 80 4.72 -41.77 10.26
C PRO A 80 4.99 -43.18 9.72
N ASP A 81 4.51 -44.23 10.37
CA ASP A 81 5.05 -45.59 10.20
C ASP A 81 4.80 -46.22 8.82
N SER A 82 3.62 -46.02 8.22
CA SER A 82 3.30 -46.57 6.88
C SER A 82 3.96 -45.78 5.75
N VAL A 83 4.28 -44.51 5.98
CA VAL A 83 4.88 -43.62 4.98
C VAL A 83 6.40 -43.66 5.05
N LEU A 84 6.99 -43.78 6.26
CA LEU A 84 8.42 -43.97 6.49
C LEU A 84 9.00 -45.17 5.75
N ILE A 85 8.27 -46.30 5.75
CA ILE A 85 8.67 -47.53 5.06
C ILE A 85 8.72 -47.31 3.54
N ARG A 86 7.75 -46.57 2.97
CA ARG A 86 7.75 -46.22 1.54
C ARG A 86 8.81 -45.16 1.19
N THR A 87 9.05 -44.16 2.03
CA THR A 87 10.04 -43.11 1.78
C THR A 87 11.49 -43.59 1.87
N ASN A 88 11.79 -44.55 2.75
CA ASN A 88 13.13 -45.16 2.84
C ASN A 88 13.52 -45.91 1.54
N SER A 89 12.55 -46.48 0.82
CA SER A 89 12.80 -47.12 -0.48
C SER A 89 13.12 -46.13 -1.62
N ILE A 90 12.93 -44.83 -1.39
CA ILE A 90 13.04 -43.76 -2.40
C ILE A 90 14.25 -42.82 -2.11
N GLY A 91 14.97 -43.02 -0.99
CA GLY A 91 16.27 -42.36 -0.72
C GLY A 91 16.21 -40.92 -0.17
N TRP A 92 15.41 -40.67 0.87
CA TRP A 92 15.17 -39.33 1.43
C TRP A 92 16.12 -38.98 2.59
N ASN A 93 16.64 -37.73 2.61
CA ASN A 93 17.36 -37.15 3.75
C ASN A 93 16.51 -36.02 4.37
N PHE A 94 16.11 -36.18 5.62
CA PHE A 94 15.33 -35.28 6.50
C PHE A 94 13.78 -35.41 6.49
N VAL A 95 13.26 -35.79 7.67
CA VAL A 95 11.85 -35.81 8.07
C VAL A 95 11.64 -34.72 9.13
N VAL A 96 10.60 -33.89 9.01
CA VAL A 96 10.19 -32.95 10.09
C VAL A 96 8.83 -33.36 10.63
N GLU A 97 8.82 -33.75 11.91
CA GLU A 97 7.63 -34.05 12.71
C GLU A 97 6.94 -32.76 13.19
N ARG A 98 5.60 -32.70 13.18
CA ARG A 98 4.83 -31.55 13.66
C ARG A 98 4.26 -31.84 15.06
N LYS A 99 4.84 -31.27 16.12
CA LYS A 99 4.16 -31.12 17.42
C LYS A 99 3.39 -29.80 17.42
N TYR A 100 2.07 -29.85 17.54
CA TYR A 100 1.25 -28.67 17.82
C TYR A 100 1.31 -28.38 19.33
N SER A 101 1.90 -27.26 19.72
CA SER A 101 1.58 -26.62 21.00
C SER A 101 0.57 -25.49 20.77
N THR A 102 -0.42 -25.44 21.65
CA THR A 102 -1.61 -24.59 21.63
C THR A 102 -1.29 -23.10 21.73
N LEU A 103 -1.79 -22.29 20.79
CA LEU A 103 -1.84 -20.83 20.90
C LEU A 103 -3.07 -20.41 21.72
N LYS A 104 -2.84 -19.67 22.82
CA LYS A 104 -3.90 -18.96 23.57
C LYS A 104 -4.25 -17.67 22.81
N SER A 105 -5.54 -17.34 22.80
CA SER A 105 -6.13 -16.24 22.03
C SER A 105 -5.70 -14.84 22.50
N ALA A 106 -5.38 -13.96 21.56
CA ALA A 106 -5.19 -12.52 21.76
C ALA A 106 -6.55 -11.80 21.62
N LYS A 107 -7.32 -11.66 22.70
CA LYS A 107 -8.65 -11.03 22.65
C LYS A 107 -8.77 -9.61 23.20
N ASP A 108 -7.79 -9.06 23.93
CA ASP A 108 -8.01 -7.81 24.69
C ASP A 108 -6.97 -6.69 24.47
N LEU A 109 -6.56 -6.42 23.23
CA LEU A 109 -5.73 -5.24 22.92
C LEU A 109 -6.44 -4.33 21.93
N ARG A 110 -7.24 -3.38 22.44
CA ARG A 110 -7.70 -2.22 21.67
C ARG A 110 -7.71 -0.97 22.56
N PRO A 111 -6.83 0.02 22.33
CA PRO A 111 -7.07 1.37 22.81
C PRO A 111 -8.12 2.07 21.92
N PRO A 112 -8.87 3.05 22.47
CA PRO A 112 -9.87 3.79 21.72
C PRO A 112 -9.24 4.62 20.59
N LEU A 113 -10.02 4.78 19.52
CA LEU A 113 -9.72 5.62 18.36
C LEU A 113 -9.66 7.09 18.78
N HIS A 114 -8.75 7.83 18.15
CA HIS A 114 -8.40 9.21 18.47
C HIS A 114 -9.62 10.14 18.41
N GLY A 115 -10.16 10.48 19.58
CA GLY A 115 -11.06 11.60 19.82
C GLY A 115 -10.46 12.47 20.93
N GLY A 116 -9.54 13.35 20.56
CA GLY A 116 -8.97 14.31 21.50
C GLY A 116 -9.97 15.44 21.80
N SER A 117 -10.25 15.69 23.07
CA SER A 117 -10.94 16.89 23.54
C SER A 117 -10.04 18.11 23.36
N ARG A 118 -10.58 19.23 22.84
CA ARG A 118 -9.93 20.53 22.96
C ARG A 118 -9.82 20.94 24.44
N ALA A 119 -8.88 21.84 24.74
CA ALA A 119 -8.78 22.48 26.05
C ALA A 119 -9.97 23.41 26.36
N ASP A 120 -10.80 23.75 25.36
CA ASP A 120 -11.98 24.62 25.47
C ASP A 120 -13.33 23.86 25.57
N GLY A 121 -13.31 22.53 25.59
CA GLY A 121 -14.52 21.70 25.73
C GLY A 121 -15.36 21.53 24.45
N GLY A 122 -14.91 22.01 23.29
CA GLY A 122 -15.53 21.69 22.00
C GLY A 122 -15.05 20.33 21.45
N GLU A 123 -15.96 19.52 20.92
CA GLU A 123 -15.58 18.35 20.12
C GLU A 123 -14.83 18.80 18.87
N MET A 124 -13.62 18.28 18.67
CA MET A 124 -12.88 18.49 17.42
C MET A 124 -13.64 17.76 16.30
N GLU A 125 -13.98 18.48 15.23
CA GLU A 125 -14.57 17.84 14.04
C GLU A 125 -13.62 16.74 13.53
N ARG A 126 -14.14 15.54 13.30
CA ARG A 126 -13.35 14.40 12.81
C ARG A 126 -12.79 14.71 11.42
N ALA A 127 -11.56 14.26 11.15
CA ALA A 127 -10.90 14.47 9.87
C ALA A 127 -11.72 13.95 8.67
N THR A 128 -12.43 12.83 8.86
CA THR A 128 -13.37 12.23 7.91
C THR A 128 -14.55 13.16 7.59
N THR A 129 -15.25 13.67 8.61
CA THR A 129 -16.35 14.64 8.46
C THR A 129 -15.88 15.92 7.76
N ARG A 130 -14.72 16.45 8.19
CA ARG A 130 -14.12 17.64 7.59
C ARG A 130 -13.79 17.43 6.11
N LEU A 131 -13.19 16.28 5.75
CA LEU A 131 -12.91 15.96 4.34
C LEU A 131 -14.19 15.85 3.52
N ARG A 132 -15.22 15.18 4.05
CA ARG A 132 -16.52 15.05 3.37
C ARG A 132 -17.14 16.41 3.09
N SER A 133 -17.12 17.32 4.06
CA SER A 133 -17.55 18.72 3.89
C SER A 133 -16.73 19.47 2.84
N ILE A 134 -15.40 19.27 2.82
CA ILE A 134 -14.48 19.87 1.84
C ILE A 134 -14.77 19.36 0.42
N VAL A 135 -15.05 18.07 0.24
CA VAL A 135 -15.31 17.48 -1.09
C VAL A 135 -16.73 17.76 -1.59
N ALA A 136 -17.70 17.88 -0.69
CA ALA A 136 -19.10 18.18 -1.02
C ALA A 136 -19.32 19.62 -1.54
N ARG A 137 -18.41 20.55 -1.24
CA ARG A 137 -18.54 21.94 -1.68
C ARG A 137 -18.30 22.07 -3.19
N SER A 138 -18.84 23.12 -3.80
CA SER A 138 -18.67 23.38 -5.23
C SER A 138 -17.30 23.98 -5.63
N LYS A 139 -16.28 23.83 -4.79
CA LYS A 139 -14.92 24.37 -4.98
C LYS A 139 -13.91 23.24 -5.02
N LEU A 140 -12.97 23.30 -5.96
CA LEU A 140 -11.86 22.36 -6.07
C LEU A 140 -10.98 22.41 -4.82
N THR A 141 -10.59 21.23 -4.35
CA THR A 141 -9.64 21.07 -3.26
C THR A 141 -8.32 20.55 -3.79
N MET A 142 -7.24 21.29 -3.53
CA MET A 142 -5.87 20.86 -3.82
C MET A 142 -5.31 20.07 -2.64
N ALA A 143 -4.88 18.84 -2.90
CA ALA A 143 -4.25 17.95 -1.92
C ALA A 143 -2.81 17.62 -2.36
N PRO A 144 -1.79 18.38 -1.88
CA PRO A 144 -0.40 18.10 -2.20
C PRO A 144 0.05 16.72 -1.74
N GLY A 145 0.86 16.06 -2.56
CA GLY A 145 1.40 14.74 -2.26
C GLY A 145 2.59 14.81 -1.30
N VAL A 146 2.51 14.02 -0.22
CA VAL A 146 3.57 13.85 0.78
C VAL A 146 3.96 12.39 0.92
N ALA A 147 5.18 12.13 1.37
CA ALA A 147 5.72 10.79 1.60
C ALA A 147 6.07 10.53 3.07
N ASP A 148 6.10 11.56 3.92
CA ASP A 148 6.42 11.46 5.35
C ASP A 148 5.74 12.56 6.19
N ALA A 149 5.85 12.42 7.50
CA ALA A 149 5.27 13.33 8.48
C ALA A 149 5.84 14.76 8.43
N MET A 150 7.11 14.93 8.05
CA MET A 150 7.73 16.25 7.98
C MET A 150 7.12 17.06 6.82
N ALA A 151 7.01 16.45 5.65
CA ALA A 151 6.35 17.04 4.49
C ALA A 151 4.87 17.35 4.79
N ALA A 152 4.18 16.49 5.56
CA ALA A 152 2.81 16.75 6.01
C ALA A 152 2.70 18.05 6.82
N ARG A 153 3.64 18.30 7.75
CA ARG A 153 3.68 19.56 8.52
C ARG A 153 3.93 20.76 7.63
N VAL A 154 4.81 20.64 6.64
CA VAL A 154 5.06 21.74 5.68
C VAL A 154 3.78 22.06 4.93
N VAL A 155 3.10 21.07 4.35
CA VAL A 155 1.85 21.27 3.62
C VAL A 155 0.76 21.88 4.50
N ALA A 156 0.62 21.44 5.75
CA ALA A 156 -0.33 22.04 6.69
C ALA A 156 0.00 23.49 7.04
N LYS A 157 1.29 23.81 7.26
CA LYS A 157 1.77 25.17 7.57
C LYS A 157 1.54 26.14 6.40
N GLU A 158 1.63 25.66 5.16
CA GLU A 158 1.31 26.44 3.96
C GLU A 158 -0.20 26.67 3.74
N GLY A 159 -1.06 26.17 4.64
CA GLY A 159 -2.49 26.49 4.66
C GLY A 159 -3.38 25.66 3.74
N TYR A 160 -2.91 24.49 3.28
CA TYR A 160 -3.76 23.56 2.52
C TYR A 160 -4.86 22.96 3.39
N GLU A 161 -6.00 22.64 2.78
CA GLU A 161 -7.18 22.12 3.50
C GLU A 161 -7.18 20.59 3.62
N ALA A 162 -6.43 19.89 2.78
CA ALA A 162 -6.22 18.45 2.78
C ALA A 162 -4.86 18.12 2.17
N LEU A 163 -4.38 16.89 2.39
CA LEU A 163 -3.14 16.39 1.78
C LEU A 163 -3.27 14.94 1.35
N TYR A 164 -2.34 14.49 0.51
CA TYR A 164 -2.36 13.16 -0.09
C TYR A 164 -1.10 12.35 0.24
N MET A 165 -1.23 11.13 0.76
CA MET A 165 -0.11 10.19 0.89
C MET A 165 0.02 9.39 -0.40
N THR A 166 1.16 9.58 -1.09
CA THR A 166 1.49 8.86 -2.32
C THR A 166 2.06 7.47 -2.04
N GLY A 167 1.56 6.42 -2.69
CA GLY A 167 2.14 5.08 -2.61
C GLY A 167 3.55 5.03 -3.20
N SER A 168 3.76 5.70 -4.34
CA SER A 168 5.09 5.78 -4.94
C SER A 168 6.09 6.56 -4.10
N GLY A 169 5.65 7.64 -3.45
CA GLY A 169 6.51 8.38 -2.53
C GLY A 169 6.82 7.58 -1.26
N THR A 170 5.86 6.80 -0.77
CA THR A 170 6.07 5.89 0.35
C THR A 170 7.11 4.83 0.00
N ALA A 171 7.05 4.20 -1.18
CA ALA A 171 8.07 3.25 -1.64
C ALA A 171 9.46 3.91 -1.72
N ALA A 172 9.55 5.12 -2.27
CA ALA A 172 10.79 5.85 -2.39
C ALA A 172 11.42 6.20 -1.03
N VAL A 173 10.63 6.69 -0.07
CA VAL A 173 11.15 7.14 1.23
C VAL A 173 11.37 5.99 2.21
N ARG A 174 10.51 4.97 2.21
CA ARG A 174 10.56 3.88 3.19
C ARG A 174 11.58 2.82 2.84
N ILE A 175 11.71 2.49 1.56
CA ILE A 175 12.56 1.38 1.11
C ILE A 175 13.52 1.75 -0.03
N GLY A 176 13.47 2.99 -0.54
CA GLY A 176 14.39 3.43 -1.61
C GLY A 176 14.14 2.74 -2.95
N LEU A 177 12.95 2.17 -3.16
CA LEU A 177 12.61 1.36 -4.33
C LEU A 177 11.45 1.96 -5.13
N PRO A 178 11.32 1.60 -6.42
CA PRO A 178 10.23 2.06 -7.27
C PRO A 178 8.87 1.48 -6.85
N ASP A 179 7.82 2.13 -7.34
CA ASP A 179 6.43 1.75 -7.09
C ASP A 179 5.97 0.60 -7.99
N VAL A 180 6.26 -0.62 -7.55
CA VAL A 180 5.96 -1.88 -8.27
C VAL A 180 5.32 -2.93 -7.35
N GLY A 181 4.54 -2.47 -6.36
CA GLY A 181 3.80 -3.36 -5.46
C GLY A 181 4.68 -4.11 -4.45
N LEU A 182 5.81 -3.52 -4.02
CA LEU A 182 6.71 -4.14 -3.03
C LEU A 182 6.27 -3.93 -1.60
N LEU A 183 5.63 -2.79 -1.31
CA LEU A 183 5.19 -2.46 0.04
C LEU A 183 3.98 -3.30 0.44
N THR A 184 4.00 -3.76 1.68
CA THR A 184 2.87 -4.45 2.29
C THR A 184 1.85 -3.45 2.84
N MET A 185 0.62 -3.92 3.06
CA MET A 185 -0.43 -3.15 3.74
C MET A 185 0.07 -2.53 5.07
N THR A 186 0.82 -3.30 5.87
CA THR A 186 1.28 -2.84 7.18
C THR A 186 2.25 -1.67 7.05
N GLU A 187 3.15 -1.69 6.07
CA GLU A 187 4.12 -0.60 5.84
C GLU A 187 3.44 0.67 5.35
N MET A 188 2.42 0.52 4.50
CA MET A 188 1.64 1.65 3.99
C MET A 188 0.79 2.29 5.10
N VAL A 189 0.10 1.48 5.92
CA VAL A 189 -0.67 1.96 7.08
C VAL A 189 0.24 2.62 8.13
N ASP A 190 1.41 2.03 8.42
CA ASP A 190 2.40 2.59 9.35
C ASP A 190 2.86 3.99 8.92
N ASN A 191 3.05 4.21 7.63
CA ASN A 191 3.38 5.53 7.10
C ASN A 191 2.19 6.49 7.17
N ALA A 192 1.00 6.02 6.79
CA ALA A 192 -0.23 6.80 6.82
C ALA A 192 -0.55 7.31 8.23
N GLU A 193 -0.38 6.47 9.26
CA GLU A 193 -0.58 6.81 10.67
C GLU A 193 0.33 7.98 11.10
N ARG A 194 1.62 7.90 10.78
CA ARG A 194 2.59 8.97 11.11
C ARG A 194 2.26 10.27 10.39
N ILE A 195 1.81 10.19 9.14
CA ILE A 195 1.43 11.36 8.35
C ILE A 195 0.16 11.99 8.93
N ALA A 196 -0.88 11.18 9.20
CA ALA A 196 -2.15 11.66 9.74
C ALA A 196 -1.98 12.34 11.10
N ASP A 197 -1.19 11.74 12.00
CA ASP A 197 -0.87 12.31 13.32
C ASP A 197 -0.13 13.66 13.21
N ALA A 198 0.72 13.82 12.20
CA ALA A 198 1.48 15.05 11.99
C ALA A 198 0.70 16.16 11.24
N ALA A 199 -0.26 15.79 10.38
CA ALA A 199 -0.87 16.65 9.37
C ALA A 199 -1.81 17.74 9.91
N GLU A 200 -2.56 17.49 10.99
CA GLU A 200 -3.63 18.37 11.52
C GLU A 200 -4.77 18.72 10.53
N ILE A 201 -4.65 18.30 9.28
CA ILE A 201 -5.64 18.41 8.21
C ILE A 201 -5.93 17.01 7.64
N PRO A 202 -7.11 16.79 7.01
CA PRO A 202 -7.48 15.48 6.51
C PRO A 202 -6.47 14.89 5.51
N LEU A 203 -6.13 13.62 5.73
CA LEU A 203 -5.26 12.83 4.87
C LEU A 203 -6.09 11.91 3.95
N ILE A 204 -5.86 12.03 2.64
CA ILE A 204 -6.26 11.04 1.63
C ILE A 204 -5.06 10.13 1.38
N ALA A 205 -5.22 8.82 1.42
CA ALA A 205 -4.09 7.89 1.28
C ALA A 205 -4.26 6.89 0.14
N ASP A 206 -3.15 6.56 -0.50
CA ASP A 206 -3.05 5.42 -1.42
C ASP A 206 -3.16 4.10 -0.65
N ALA A 207 -4.06 3.22 -1.09
CA ALA A 207 -4.19 1.86 -0.57
C ALA A 207 -3.99 0.78 -1.65
N ASP A 208 -3.32 1.14 -2.74
CA ASP A 208 -2.99 0.25 -3.86
C ASP A 208 -4.25 -0.51 -4.34
N THR A 209 -4.20 -1.84 -4.39
CA THR A 209 -5.32 -2.70 -4.81
C THR A 209 -6.12 -3.28 -3.63
N GLY A 210 -5.89 -2.74 -2.42
CA GLY A 210 -6.48 -3.25 -1.18
C GLY A 210 -5.86 -4.56 -0.66
N TYR A 211 -4.65 -4.89 -1.14
CA TYR A 211 -3.75 -5.94 -0.61
C TYR A 211 -4.35 -7.35 -0.55
N GLY A 212 -5.20 -7.70 -1.50
CA GLY A 212 -5.75 -9.04 -1.68
C GLY A 212 -7.17 -9.03 -2.24
N ASN A 213 -7.99 -9.96 -1.76
CA ASN A 213 -9.39 -10.11 -2.16
C ASN A 213 -10.32 -9.20 -1.32
N PRO A 214 -11.65 -9.20 -1.51
CA PRO A 214 -12.57 -8.35 -0.74
C PRO A 214 -12.43 -8.45 0.79
N LEU A 215 -12.11 -9.62 1.36
CA LEU A 215 -11.90 -9.76 2.81
C LEU A 215 -10.60 -9.06 3.28
N ASN A 216 -9.56 -9.05 2.44
CA ASN A 216 -8.36 -8.27 2.70
C ASN A 216 -8.68 -6.77 2.68
N VAL A 217 -9.48 -6.33 1.70
CA VAL A 217 -9.95 -4.93 1.62
C VAL A 217 -10.66 -4.50 2.90
N MET A 218 -11.55 -5.33 3.45
CA MET A 218 -12.21 -5.00 4.73
C MET A 218 -11.21 -4.76 5.85
N ARG A 219 -10.14 -5.56 5.93
CA ARG A 219 -9.07 -5.38 6.92
C ARG A 219 -8.28 -4.10 6.65
N THR A 220 -8.01 -3.79 5.39
CA THR A 220 -7.31 -2.58 4.95
C THR A 220 -8.09 -1.33 5.34
N VAL A 221 -9.38 -1.22 4.99
CA VAL A 221 -10.22 -0.07 5.35
C VAL A 221 -10.15 0.20 6.85
N ARG A 222 -10.41 -0.83 7.66
CA ARG A 222 -10.37 -0.71 9.12
C ARG A 222 -8.98 -0.33 9.64
N ALA A 223 -7.90 -0.71 8.96
CA ALA A 223 -6.55 -0.37 9.37
C ALA A 223 -6.23 1.10 9.09
N TYR A 224 -6.57 1.59 7.89
CA TYR A 224 -6.41 3.01 7.53
C TYR A 224 -7.30 3.93 8.37
N GLU A 225 -8.55 3.55 8.60
CA GLU A 225 -9.46 4.28 9.47
C GLU A 225 -8.89 4.39 10.89
N ARG A 226 -8.32 3.31 11.43
CA ARG A 226 -7.63 3.35 12.74
C ARG A 226 -6.39 4.23 12.77
N ALA A 227 -5.71 4.39 11.64
CA ALA A 227 -4.56 5.24 11.50
C ALA A 227 -4.92 6.74 11.40
N GLY A 228 -6.21 7.11 11.48
CA GLY A 228 -6.65 8.50 11.41
C GLY A 228 -6.75 9.07 9.99
N VAL A 229 -6.69 8.20 8.97
CA VAL A 229 -6.86 8.56 7.56
C VAL A 229 -8.32 8.96 7.30
N ALA A 230 -8.55 9.97 6.46
CA ALA A 230 -9.88 10.46 6.16
C ALA A 230 -10.51 9.82 4.91
N ALA A 231 -9.69 9.41 3.95
CA ALA A 231 -10.11 8.68 2.76
C ALA A 231 -8.98 7.80 2.22
N ILE A 232 -9.34 6.73 1.52
CA ILE A 232 -8.40 5.92 0.75
C ILE A 232 -8.85 5.78 -0.69
N HIS A 233 -7.90 5.58 -1.60
CA HIS A 233 -8.22 5.07 -2.93
C HIS A 233 -7.74 3.63 -3.12
N ILE A 234 -8.56 2.85 -3.84
CA ILE A 234 -8.30 1.44 -4.18
C ILE A 234 -8.43 1.31 -5.71
N GLU A 235 -7.50 0.61 -6.34
CA GLU A 235 -7.40 0.47 -7.80
C GLU A 235 -7.65 -0.95 -8.32
N ASP A 236 -8.06 -1.04 -9.59
CA ASP A 236 -8.45 -2.27 -10.28
C ASP A 236 -7.29 -2.99 -11.00
N GLN A 237 -6.05 -2.68 -10.63
CA GLN A 237 -4.87 -3.40 -11.12
C GLN A 237 -4.78 -4.81 -10.52
N GLU A 238 -4.21 -5.73 -11.29
CA GLU A 238 -3.74 -7.03 -10.79
C GLU A 238 -2.52 -6.84 -9.86
N TRP A 239 -2.38 -7.67 -8.83
CA TRP A 239 -1.23 -7.64 -7.94
C TRP A 239 -0.10 -8.54 -8.47
N PRO A 240 1.18 -8.10 -8.47
CA PRO A 240 1.67 -6.81 -7.98
C PRO A 240 1.34 -5.66 -8.94
N LYS A 241 0.82 -4.57 -8.36
CA LYS A 241 0.45 -3.36 -9.11
C LYS A 241 1.67 -2.59 -9.60
N ARG A 242 1.46 -1.66 -10.54
CA ARG A 242 2.49 -0.73 -11.00
C ARG A 242 1.98 0.71 -10.90
N CYS A 243 2.91 1.66 -10.84
CA CYS A 243 2.56 3.08 -11.00
C CYS A 243 1.67 3.28 -12.24
N GLY A 244 0.56 4.03 -12.08
CA GLY A 244 -0.42 4.26 -13.15
C GLY A 244 0.17 4.89 -14.42
N HIS A 245 1.33 5.53 -14.32
CA HIS A 245 2.01 6.14 -15.46
C HIS A 245 3.00 5.18 -16.15
N PHE A 246 3.16 3.93 -15.68
CA PHE A 246 3.99 2.90 -16.33
C PHE A 246 3.19 2.11 -17.39
N ALA A 247 3.91 1.47 -18.31
CA ALA A 247 3.31 0.59 -19.32
C ALA A 247 3.13 -0.86 -18.80
N GLY A 248 2.29 -1.63 -19.50
CA GLY A 248 2.12 -3.07 -19.27
C GLY A 248 1.32 -3.43 -18.01
N LYS A 249 0.41 -2.56 -17.56
CA LYS A 249 -0.51 -2.84 -16.46
C LYS A 249 -1.49 -3.94 -16.87
N ALA A 250 -1.91 -4.75 -15.90
CA ALA A 250 -2.98 -5.74 -16.03
C ALA A 250 -4.07 -5.40 -15.02
N LEU A 251 -5.31 -5.74 -15.33
CA LEU A 251 -6.47 -5.44 -14.51
C LEU A 251 -7.14 -6.72 -14.06
N ILE A 252 -7.75 -6.67 -12.88
CA ILE A 252 -8.72 -7.68 -12.46
C ILE A 252 -10.05 -7.50 -13.23
N PRO A 253 -10.89 -8.54 -13.30
CA PRO A 253 -12.25 -8.40 -13.82
C PRO A 253 -13.02 -7.29 -13.10
N ALA A 254 -13.84 -6.53 -13.84
CA ALA A 254 -14.60 -5.42 -13.26
C ALA A 254 -15.50 -5.84 -12.08
N GLU A 255 -16.08 -7.04 -12.14
CA GLU A 255 -16.89 -7.62 -11.05
C GLU A 255 -16.07 -7.87 -9.78
N GLU A 256 -14.80 -8.27 -9.91
CA GLU A 256 -13.93 -8.46 -8.75
C GLU A 256 -13.66 -7.12 -8.06
N MET A 257 -13.37 -6.06 -8.84
CA MET A 257 -13.19 -4.72 -8.29
C MET A 257 -14.48 -4.18 -7.66
N GLU A 258 -15.63 -4.41 -8.29
CA GLU A 258 -16.94 -4.05 -7.75
C GLU A 258 -17.16 -4.67 -6.36
N ASN A 259 -16.82 -5.94 -6.20
CA ASN A 259 -16.90 -6.63 -4.91
C ASN A 259 -15.89 -6.09 -3.88
N LYS A 260 -14.70 -5.66 -4.32
CA LYS A 260 -13.75 -4.96 -3.44
C LYS A 260 -14.30 -3.62 -2.95
N ILE A 261 -14.93 -2.83 -3.81
CA ILE A 261 -15.54 -1.55 -3.42
C ILE A 261 -16.70 -1.77 -2.45
N LYS A 262 -17.61 -2.73 -2.72
CA LYS A 262 -18.68 -3.10 -1.77
C LYS A 262 -18.12 -3.47 -0.40
N ALA A 263 -17.10 -4.34 -0.39
CA ALA A 263 -16.45 -4.74 0.85
C ALA A 263 -15.75 -3.57 1.58
N ALA A 264 -15.22 -2.60 0.84
CA ALA A 264 -14.62 -1.40 1.43
C ALA A 264 -15.69 -0.53 2.12
N VAL A 265 -16.82 -0.31 1.44
CA VAL A 265 -17.97 0.46 1.95
C VAL A 265 -18.60 -0.23 3.16
N ASP A 266 -18.75 -1.56 3.13
CA ASP A 266 -19.30 -2.35 4.25
C ASP A 266 -18.36 -2.38 5.47
N ALA A 267 -17.06 -2.17 5.27
CA ALA A 267 -16.06 -2.35 6.32
C ALA A 267 -15.81 -1.12 7.18
N ARG A 268 -16.06 0.10 6.67
CA ARG A 268 -15.85 1.35 7.41
C ARG A 268 -16.75 1.40 8.64
N HIS A 269 -16.23 1.79 9.80
CA HIS A 269 -17.08 2.03 10.96
C HIS A 269 -17.63 3.46 10.97
N ASP A 270 -16.82 4.40 10.51
CA ASP A 270 -17.18 5.78 10.26
C ASP A 270 -17.83 5.93 8.88
N SER A 271 -19.12 6.31 8.84
CA SER A 271 -19.83 6.60 7.60
C SER A 271 -19.23 7.75 6.80
N ASP A 272 -18.46 8.63 7.45
CA ASP A 272 -17.82 9.76 6.79
C ASP A 272 -16.51 9.38 6.10
N PHE A 273 -15.88 8.25 6.46
CA PHE A 273 -14.66 7.77 5.81
C PHE A 273 -14.92 7.47 4.34
N MET A 274 -14.24 8.18 3.43
CA MET A 274 -14.54 8.12 2.00
C MET A 274 -13.76 7.02 1.29
N ILE A 275 -14.45 6.25 0.45
CA ILE A 275 -13.84 5.26 -0.45
C ILE A 275 -13.75 5.86 -1.85
N ILE A 276 -12.52 6.02 -2.36
CA ILE A 276 -12.24 6.51 -3.70
C ILE A 276 -11.97 5.30 -4.60
N ALA A 277 -12.77 5.08 -5.64
CA ALA A 277 -12.52 4.01 -6.59
C ALA A 277 -11.65 4.52 -7.75
N ARG A 278 -10.47 3.93 -7.90
CA ARG A 278 -9.54 4.22 -8.99
C ARG A 278 -9.66 3.16 -10.09
N THR A 279 -9.65 3.60 -11.34
CA THR A 279 -9.51 2.69 -12.49
C THR A 279 -8.30 3.07 -13.34
N ASP A 280 -7.47 2.07 -13.66
CA ASP A 280 -6.33 2.18 -14.57
C ASP A 280 -6.67 1.71 -16.01
N ALA A 281 -7.95 1.42 -16.25
CA ALA A 281 -8.44 0.78 -17.47
C ALA A 281 -8.22 1.57 -18.76
N TYR A 282 -8.13 2.89 -18.68
CA TYR A 282 -7.92 3.73 -19.87
C TYR A 282 -6.72 3.26 -20.70
N SER A 283 -5.62 2.95 -20.04
CA SER A 283 -4.36 2.54 -20.69
C SER A 283 -4.32 1.08 -21.17
N VAL A 284 -5.31 0.26 -20.77
CA VAL A 284 -5.36 -1.18 -21.03
C VAL A 284 -6.51 -1.53 -21.98
N GLU A 285 -7.71 -1.03 -21.69
CA GLU A 285 -8.98 -1.37 -22.36
C GLU A 285 -9.58 -0.17 -23.13
N GLY A 286 -9.06 1.05 -22.92
CA GLY A 286 -9.52 2.26 -23.59
C GLY A 286 -10.51 3.10 -22.78
N TYR A 287 -10.94 4.22 -23.36
CA TYR A 287 -11.73 5.24 -22.66
C TYR A 287 -13.12 4.77 -22.23
N ASP A 288 -13.89 4.19 -23.16
CA ASP A 288 -15.27 3.79 -22.86
C ASP A 288 -15.32 2.70 -21.79
N ALA A 289 -14.44 1.69 -21.88
CA ALA A 289 -14.31 0.63 -20.88
C ALA A 289 -13.95 1.19 -19.49
N ALA A 290 -13.08 2.21 -19.42
CA ALA A 290 -12.75 2.87 -18.16
C ALA A 290 -13.96 3.60 -17.55
N LEU A 291 -14.81 4.23 -18.38
CA LEU A 291 -16.03 4.86 -17.90
C LEU A 291 -17.09 3.84 -17.45
N GLU A 292 -17.20 2.71 -18.15
CA GLU A 292 -18.10 1.62 -17.75
C GLU A 292 -17.69 0.99 -16.41
N ARG A 293 -16.40 0.76 -16.21
CA ARG A 293 -15.84 0.32 -14.92
C ARG A 293 -16.11 1.34 -13.82
N ALA A 294 -15.84 2.63 -14.08
CA ALA A 294 -16.12 3.69 -13.11
C ALA A 294 -17.61 3.73 -12.73
N ALA A 295 -18.55 3.58 -13.68
CA ALA A 295 -19.98 3.52 -13.39
C ALA A 295 -20.33 2.36 -12.43
N ARG A 296 -19.80 1.15 -12.69
CA ARG A 296 -19.97 -0.01 -11.80
C ARG A 296 -19.43 0.27 -10.40
N TYR A 297 -18.31 0.97 -10.28
CA TYR A 297 -17.72 1.27 -8.98
C TYR A 297 -18.53 2.31 -8.20
N VAL A 298 -19.19 3.25 -8.89
CA VAL A 298 -20.19 4.15 -8.28
C VAL A 298 -21.38 3.37 -7.76
N GLU A 299 -21.95 2.47 -8.58
CA GLU A 299 -23.07 1.62 -8.20
C GLU A 299 -22.73 0.71 -7.00
N ALA A 300 -21.47 0.31 -6.88
CA ALA A 300 -20.93 -0.43 -5.73
C ALA A 300 -20.78 0.41 -4.45
N GLY A 301 -20.95 1.73 -4.52
CA GLY A 301 -20.95 2.64 -3.38
C GLY A 301 -19.70 3.51 -3.20
N ALA A 302 -18.85 3.64 -4.22
CA ALA A 302 -17.70 4.55 -4.15
C ALA A 302 -18.16 6.01 -3.93
N ASP A 303 -17.52 6.71 -2.99
CA ASP A 303 -17.83 8.11 -2.66
C ASP A 303 -17.19 9.10 -3.68
N VAL A 304 -16.10 8.70 -4.34
CA VAL A 304 -15.36 9.50 -5.33
C VAL A 304 -14.80 8.58 -6.42
N ILE A 305 -14.82 9.03 -7.67
CA ILE A 305 -14.21 8.30 -8.80
C ILE A 305 -12.90 8.95 -9.24
N PHE A 306 -11.93 8.09 -9.54
CA PHE A 306 -10.62 8.47 -10.05
C PHE A 306 -10.32 7.65 -11.33
N VAL A 307 -10.47 8.28 -12.49
CA VAL A 307 -10.09 7.68 -13.79
C VAL A 307 -8.67 8.10 -14.13
N GLU A 308 -7.73 7.16 -14.12
CA GLU A 308 -6.31 7.44 -14.29
C GLU A 308 -5.90 7.59 -15.77
N GLU A 309 -4.91 8.44 -16.02
CA GLU A 309 -4.20 8.59 -17.31
C GLU A 309 -5.05 9.10 -18.51
N LEU A 310 -6.14 9.84 -18.27
CA LEU A 310 -6.87 10.50 -19.36
C LEU A 310 -5.97 11.53 -20.09
N ARG A 311 -5.94 11.48 -21.42
CA ARG A 311 -4.91 12.19 -22.22
C ARG A 311 -5.39 13.48 -22.89
N THR A 312 -6.69 13.77 -22.87
CA THR A 312 -7.27 14.95 -23.53
C THR A 312 -8.20 15.70 -22.60
N VAL A 313 -8.32 17.02 -22.79
CA VAL A 313 -9.20 17.87 -21.99
C VAL A 313 -10.66 17.49 -22.21
N GLU A 314 -11.01 17.09 -23.43
CA GLU A 314 -12.35 16.66 -23.80
C GLU A 314 -12.78 15.41 -23.02
N GLN A 315 -11.87 14.44 -22.88
CA GLN A 315 -12.11 13.23 -22.07
C GLN A 315 -12.23 13.56 -20.58
N LEU A 316 -11.38 14.45 -20.08
CA LEU A 316 -11.39 14.88 -18.68
C LEU A 316 -12.70 15.61 -18.32
N ALA A 317 -13.19 16.48 -19.20
CA ALA A 317 -14.42 17.26 -18.99
C ALA A 317 -15.66 16.39 -18.78
N GLN A 318 -15.67 15.17 -19.30
CA GLN A 318 -16.83 14.27 -19.22
C GLN A 318 -16.93 13.56 -17.86
N VAL A 319 -15.80 13.31 -17.18
CA VAL A 319 -15.77 12.46 -15.97
C VAL A 319 -16.65 13.04 -14.85
N PRO A 320 -16.51 14.31 -14.43
CA PRO A 320 -17.29 14.85 -13.30
C PRO A 320 -18.80 14.90 -13.58
N GLN A 321 -19.19 14.97 -14.86
CA GLN A 321 -20.59 15.06 -15.28
C GLN A 321 -21.28 13.69 -15.35
N ARG A 322 -20.51 12.59 -15.35
CA ARG A 322 -21.01 11.25 -15.68
C ARG A 322 -21.55 10.47 -14.49
N PHE A 323 -21.00 10.70 -13.30
CA PHE A 323 -21.05 9.70 -12.22
C PHE A 323 -21.87 10.07 -10.99
N GLY A 324 -22.46 11.27 -10.90
CA GLY A 324 -23.28 11.69 -9.75
C GLY A 324 -22.52 11.81 -8.41
N VAL A 325 -21.27 11.35 -8.37
CA VAL A 325 -20.31 11.50 -7.27
C VAL A 325 -19.13 12.38 -7.72
N PRO A 326 -18.42 13.03 -6.78
CA PRO A 326 -17.22 13.80 -7.09
C PRO A 326 -16.15 13.01 -7.86
N ALA A 327 -15.41 13.70 -8.71
CA ALA A 327 -14.25 13.15 -9.41
C ALA A 327 -12.93 13.72 -8.89
N LEU A 328 -11.89 12.88 -8.89
CA LEU A 328 -10.52 13.20 -8.51
C LEU A 328 -9.63 13.32 -9.75
N TYR A 329 -8.90 14.43 -9.86
CA TYR A 329 -7.89 14.67 -10.88
C TYR A 329 -6.49 14.35 -10.35
N ASN A 330 -5.77 13.44 -11.00
CA ASN A 330 -4.38 13.16 -10.64
C ASN A 330 -3.43 14.05 -11.44
N MET A 331 -2.93 15.12 -10.82
CA MET A 331 -1.91 15.96 -11.43
C MET A 331 -0.57 15.26 -11.31
N GLY A 332 -0.17 14.58 -12.38
CA GLY A 332 1.12 13.89 -12.48
C GLY A 332 2.11 14.63 -13.37
N GLY A 333 3.41 14.40 -13.14
CA GLY A 333 4.50 15.01 -13.91
C GLY A 333 5.01 14.20 -15.10
N SER A 334 4.29 13.16 -15.56
CA SER A 334 4.76 12.28 -16.65
C SER A 334 4.52 12.82 -18.05
N GLY A 335 3.66 13.83 -18.19
CA GLY A 335 3.22 14.37 -19.49
C GLY A 335 2.13 13.56 -20.19
N LYS A 336 1.60 12.48 -19.60
CA LYS A 336 0.49 11.71 -20.19
C LYS A 336 -0.87 12.39 -20.01
N THR A 337 -1.13 12.87 -18.79
CA THR A 337 -2.32 13.66 -18.46
C THR A 337 -2.02 15.13 -18.71
N PRO A 338 -2.93 15.91 -19.34
CA PRO A 338 -2.77 17.36 -19.53
C PRO A 338 -2.35 18.08 -18.24
N PHE A 339 -1.42 19.03 -18.36
CA PHE A 339 -0.97 19.84 -17.22
C PHE A 339 -1.84 21.10 -17.14
N LEU A 340 -2.89 21.03 -16.32
CA LEU A 340 -3.88 22.10 -16.12
C LEU A 340 -3.68 22.82 -14.79
N THR A 341 -4.04 24.09 -14.73
CA THR A 341 -4.13 24.86 -13.49
C THR A 341 -5.31 24.40 -12.64
N ALA A 342 -5.30 24.73 -11.34
CA ALA A 342 -6.43 24.45 -10.45
C ALA A 342 -7.74 25.09 -10.94
N ALA A 343 -7.68 26.31 -11.50
CA ALA A 343 -8.86 26.98 -12.05
C ALA A 343 -9.43 26.26 -13.28
N GLU A 344 -8.58 25.77 -14.18
CA GLU A 344 -9.01 24.97 -15.33
C GLU A 344 -9.62 23.63 -14.88
N ILE A 345 -9.00 22.94 -13.92
CA ILE A 345 -9.51 21.68 -13.36
C ILE A 345 -10.88 21.89 -12.68
N GLU A 346 -11.03 22.99 -11.93
CA GLU A 346 -12.30 23.36 -11.31
C GLU A 346 -13.38 23.63 -12.36
N ALA A 347 -13.03 24.33 -13.45
CA ALA A 347 -13.95 24.62 -14.55
C ALA A 347 -14.44 23.35 -15.28
N LEU A 348 -13.65 22.28 -15.27
CA LEU A 348 -14.07 20.96 -15.78
C LEU A 348 -15.04 20.23 -14.83
N GLY A 349 -15.20 20.70 -13.59
CA GLY A 349 -16.14 20.17 -12.60
C GLY A 349 -15.52 19.20 -11.57
N PHE A 350 -14.20 19.00 -11.58
CA PHE A 350 -13.53 18.20 -10.55
C PHE A 350 -13.64 18.85 -9.18
N ARG A 351 -13.70 18.03 -8.11
CA ARG A 351 -13.79 18.50 -6.72
C ARG A 351 -12.52 18.27 -5.92
N LEU A 352 -11.67 17.37 -6.39
CA LEU A 352 -10.41 17.03 -5.75
C LEU A 352 -9.31 16.92 -6.80
N VAL A 353 -8.13 17.47 -6.50
CA VAL A 353 -6.92 17.26 -7.28
C VAL A 353 -5.77 16.88 -6.35
N ILE A 354 -5.03 15.83 -6.72
CA ILE A 354 -3.82 15.40 -5.99
C ILE A 354 -2.56 15.77 -6.78
N TYR A 355 -1.47 16.05 -6.07
CA TYR A 355 -0.14 16.35 -6.66
C TYR A 355 0.92 15.38 -6.14
N PRO A 356 0.91 14.09 -6.53
CA PRO A 356 1.53 13.00 -5.74
C PRO A 356 3.02 13.16 -5.42
N ASN A 357 3.84 13.58 -6.38
CA ASN A 357 5.29 13.44 -6.29
C ASN A 357 6.07 14.76 -6.46
N PHE A 358 5.41 15.91 -6.54
CA PHE A 358 6.11 17.18 -6.82
C PHE A 358 7.04 17.61 -5.67
N ILE A 359 6.57 17.56 -4.43
CA ILE A 359 7.38 17.90 -3.24
C ILE A 359 8.59 16.97 -3.14
N MET A 360 8.39 15.66 -3.31
CA MET A 360 9.48 14.69 -3.28
C MET A 360 10.51 14.94 -4.40
N ARG A 361 10.07 15.24 -5.64
CA ARG A 361 10.98 15.57 -6.75
C ARG A 361 11.78 16.84 -6.47
N ALA A 362 11.16 17.85 -5.86
CA ALA A 362 11.85 19.06 -5.43
C ALA A 362 12.89 18.75 -4.33
N ALA A 363 12.54 17.92 -3.35
CA ALA A 363 13.45 17.48 -2.30
C ALA A 363 14.67 16.74 -2.86
N ILE A 364 14.49 15.87 -3.87
CA ILE A 364 15.61 15.20 -4.56
C ILE A 364 16.57 16.24 -5.16
N ALA A 365 16.05 17.24 -5.86
CA ALA A 365 16.89 18.29 -6.44
C ALA A 365 17.64 19.09 -5.36
N ALA A 366 16.98 19.44 -4.26
CA ALA A 366 17.59 20.15 -3.14
C ALA A 366 18.68 19.32 -2.45
N MET A 367 18.42 18.04 -2.17
CA MET A 367 19.42 17.11 -1.60
C MET A 367 20.64 16.98 -2.51
N GLN A 368 20.42 16.83 -3.82
CA GLN A 368 21.51 16.76 -4.79
C GLN A 368 22.33 18.04 -4.82
N ASN A 369 21.70 19.22 -4.73
CA ASN A 369 22.39 20.50 -4.68
C ASN A 369 23.31 20.61 -3.46
N VAL A 370 22.78 20.32 -2.27
CA VAL A 370 23.53 20.31 -1.00
C VAL A 370 24.74 19.37 -1.08
N LEU A 371 24.53 18.14 -1.56
CA LEU A 371 25.59 17.12 -1.62
C LEU A 371 26.64 17.43 -2.68
N ARG A 372 26.26 18.03 -3.81
CA ARG A 372 27.22 18.45 -4.85
C ARG A 372 28.10 19.59 -4.33
N GLU A 373 27.51 20.59 -3.70
CA GLU A 373 28.24 21.73 -3.12
C GLU A 373 29.23 21.25 -2.05
N LEU A 374 28.77 20.43 -1.09
CA LEU A 374 29.64 19.85 -0.07
C LEU A 374 30.80 19.06 -0.69
N LYS A 375 30.54 18.30 -1.75
CA LYS A 375 31.57 17.52 -2.45
C LYS A 375 32.57 18.40 -3.20
N SER A 376 32.15 19.53 -3.77
CA SER A 376 33.03 20.42 -4.55
C SER A 376 33.83 21.39 -3.70
N THR A 377 33.25 21.95 -2.63
CA THR A 377 33.88 23.03 -1.86
C THR A 377 34.31 22.60 -0.46
N GLY A 378 33.80 21.47 0.06
CA GLY A 378 34.00 21.07 1.45
C GLY A 378 33.26 21.96 2.46
N SER A 379 32.40 22.87 1.99
CA SER A 379 31.61 23.81 2.79
C SER A 379 30.14 23.79 2.35
N LEU A 380 29.26 24.31 3.21
CA LEU A 380 27.83 24.51 2.92
C LEU A 380 27.38 25.95 3.12
N GLU A 381 28.32 26.88 3.34
CA GLU A 381 28.02 28.29 3.65
C GLU A 381 27.12 28.96 2.59
N GLU A 382 27.35 28.67 1.30
CA GLU A 382 26.52 29.18 0.22
C GLU A 382 25.11 28.55 0.18
N VAL A 383 24.98 27.28 0.59
CA VAL A 383 23.68 26.58 0.62
C VAL A 383 22.79 27.08 1.74
N LEU A 384 23.36 27.56 2.86
CA LEU A 384 22.60 28.08 4.00
C LEU A 384 21.64 29.22 3.62
N LYS A 385 21.91 29.94 2.52
CA LYS A 385 21.06 31.02 2.01
C LYS A 385 19.75 30.53 1.38
N ASN A 386 19.67 29.25 1.02
CA ASN A 386 18.59 28.66 0.22
C ASN A 386 17.91 27.45 0.88
N ILE A 387 18.13 27.23 2.18
CA ILE A 387 17.46 26.17 2.96
C ILE A 387 16.78 26.76 4.19
N SER A 388 15.88 26.00 4.80
CA SER A 388 15.18 26.42 6.00
C SER A 388 16.14 26.83 7.11
N GLY A 389 15.80 27.91 7.82
CA GLY A 389 16.53 28.33 9.01
C GLY A 389 16.45 27.31 10.14
N TYR A 390 17.36 27.43 11.12
CA TYR A 390 17.38 26.53 12.27
C TYR A 390 16.14 26.70 13.16
N ASP A 391 15.73 27.94 13.42
CA ASP A 391 14.51 28.26 14.18
C ASP A 391 13.25 27.86 13.41
N GLU A 392 13.20 28.15 12.11
CA GLU A 392 12.10 27.77 11.23
C GLU A 392 11.84 26.26 11.26
N ARG A 393 12.90 25.44 11.21
CA ARG A 393 12.80 23.99 11.35
C ARG A 393 12.22 23.60 12.70
N HIS A 394 12.62 24.24 13.79
CA HIS A 394 12.13 23.88 15.13
C HIS A 394 10.68 24.29 15.37
N GLU A 395 10.27 25.44 14.85
CA GLU A 395 8.86 25.83 14.80
C GLU A 395 8.04 24.82 14.01
N LEU A 396 8.51 24.44 12.82
CA LEU A 396 7.84 23.43 12.00
C LEU A 396 7.67 22.09 12.75
N LEU A 397 8.67 21.69 13.55
CA LEU A 397 8.66 20.45 14.32
C LEU A 397 8.03 20.58 15.72
N LYS A 398 7.37 21.71 16.00
CA LYS A 398 6.65 21.97 17.25
C LYS A 398 7.50 21.92 18.52
N LEU A 399 8.78 22.30 18.42
CA LEU A 399 9.65 22.37 19.59
C LEU A 399 9.15 23.35 20.65
N PRO A 400 8.66 24.57 20.32
CA PRO A 400 8.12 25.50 21.32
C PRO A 400 6.99 24.91 22.16
N GLU A 401 6.07 24.18 21.54
CA GLU A 401 4.94 23.51 22.18
C GLU A 401 5.41 22.38 23.09
N MET A 402 6.40 21.60 22.66
CA MET A 402 6.99 20.55 23.50
C MET A 402 7.69 21.13 24.73
N ILE A 403 8.36 22.28 24.60
CA ILE A 403 8.96 22.98 25.73
C ILE A 403 7.89 23.48 26.71
N GLU A 404 6.76 24.00 26.21
CA GLU A 404 5.63 24.38 27.07
C GLU A 404 5.03 23.19 27.81
N LEU A 405 4.82 22.07 27.12
CA LEU A 405 4.34 20.81 27.73
C LEU A 405 5.34 20.30 28.78
N GLN A 406 6.64 20.37 28.53
CA GLN A 406 7.66 20.01 29.52
C GLN A 406 7.52 20.82 30.81
N ARG A 407 7.37 22.15 30.70
CA ARG A 407 7.13 23.02 31.88
C ARG A 407 5.84 22.62 32.59
N LYS A 408 4.76 22.39 31.84
CA LYS A 408 3.46 21.99 32.38
C LYS A 408 3.52 20.68 33.17
N TYR A 409 4.31 19.72 32.71
CA TYR A 409 4.43 18.39 33.32
C TYR A 409 5.68 18.21 34.21
N GLY A 410 6.38 19.29 34.55
CA GLY A 410 7.55 19.26 35.43
C GLY A 410 8.77 18.52 34.86
N ILE A 411 8.84 18.36 33.55
CA ILE A 411 9.99 17.80 32.84
C ILE A 411 11.01 18.94 32.63
N SER A 412 12.30 18.67 32.81
CA SER A 412 13.32 19.70 32.57
C SER A 412 13.22 20.19 31.12
N ALA A 413 13.03 21.50 30.96
CA ALA A 413 12.87 22.09 29.64
C ALA A 413 14.16 21.91 28.83
N VAL A 414 14.01 21.53 27.56
CA VAL A 414 15.09 21.64 26.58
C VAL A 414 15.54 23.10 26.55
N ARG A 415 16.83 23.34 26.83
CA ARG A 415 17.43 24.67 26.69
C ARG A 415 17.63 24.94 25.20
N TYR A 416 16.73 25.72 24.62
CA TYR A 416 16.75 26.10 23.21
C TYR A 416 17.03 27.61 23.08
N GLY A 417 17.96 27.98 22.20
CA GLY A 417 18.46 29.35 21.99
C GLY A 417 19.97 29.49 22.24
N LYS A 418 20.61 30.52 21.66
CA LYS A 418 21.98 30.90 22.05
C LYS A 418 21.94 31.28 23.52
N GLY A 419 22.58 30.49 24.37
CA GLY A 419 22.59 30.73 25.81
C GLY A 419 22.94 32.18 26.14
N SER A 420 22.08 32.82 26.93
CA SER A 420 22.44 33.94 27.81
C SER A 420 22.47 33.43 29.23
#